data_AF-A0A2J7QY19-F1
#
_entry.id   AF-A0A2J7QY19-F1
#
_cell.length_a   1.000
_cell.length_b   1.000
_cell.length_c   1.000
_cell.angle_alpha   90.00
_cell.angle_beta   90.00
_cell.angle_gamma   90.00
#
_symmetry.space_group_name_H-M   'P 1'
#
loop_
_entity.id
_entity.type
_entity.pdbx_description
1 polymer ?
#
loop_
_entity_poly.entity_id
_entity_poly.type
_entity_poly.pdbx_seq_one_letter_code
_entity_poly.pdbx_strand_id
1 'polypeptide(L)'
;MVIAFMIQTLNPKGCDILYYRAFTCYNSGGADGFKMRSDYKCKDNAYFFRPNTDEKTSDQYSIQSYFRPPRLFETSAEKKELLEHIACKVQMQYSMKVKHSLVPTLVPNDYKQSLVKGIFMERRWKKENSVEMPIIWQGVPGLGFVLVCNKSENYVQGHNVLDVIIQQLEKHLQFLTNPALALTIVETVALIVNQFLPGGQLLFMNSRFVRQFEKQLESHLFSK
;
A
#
# COMPACT_ATOMS: atom_id res chain seq x y z
N MET A 1 9.62 -2.41 -4.35
CA MET A 1 8.79 -2.50 -3.14
C MET A 1 7.43 -1.87 -3.40
N VAL A 2 6.39 -2.25 -2.67
CA VAL A 2 5.13 -1.50 -2.55
C VAL A 2 5.39 -0.24 -1.72
N ILE A 3 5.00 0.91 -2.26
CA ILE A 3 5.12 2.24 -1.65
C ILE A 3 3.92 2.49 -0.73
N ALA A 4 2.71 2.13 -1.17
CA ALA A 4 1.51 2.29 -0.37
C ALA A 4 0.46 1.24 -0.69
N PHE A 5 -0.35 0.90 0.30
CA PHE A 5 -1.60 0.18 0.18
C PHE A 5 -2.74 1.10 0.61
N MET A 6 -3.86 1.11 -0.10
CA MET A 6 -5.04 1.88 0.30
C MET A 6 -6.35 1.15 -0.02
N ILE A 7 -7.36 1.48 0.77
CA ILE A 7 -8.75 1.06 0.61
C ILE A 7 -9.58 2.33 0.45
N GLN A 8 -10.45 2.34 -0.54
CA GLN A 8 -11.30 3.48 -0.88
C GLN A 8 -12.74 3.05 -1.16
N THR A 9 -13.68 3.99 -1.08
CA THR A 9 -15.02 3.80 -1.61
C THR A 9 -15.01 3.88 -3.13
N LEU A 10 -15.83 3.04 -3.78
CA LEU A 10 -16.08 3.09 -5.21
C LEU A 10 -17.54 3.47 -5.48
N ASN A 11 -17.85 4.76 -5.33
CA ASN A 11 -19.20 5.29 -5.49
C ASN A 11 -19.30 6.28 -6.66
N PRO A 12 -20.45 6.33 -7.35
CA PRO A 12 -20.66 7.29 -8.45
C PRO A 12 -20.71 8.74 -7.96
N LYS A 13 -20.95 8.97 -6.65
CA LYS A 13 -21.03 10.30 -6.03
C LYS A 13 -19.67 10.85 -5.59
N GLY A 14 -18.64 10.01 -5.48
CA GLY A 14 -17.33 10.39 -4.96
C GLY A 14 -16.50 9.16 -4.55
N CYS A 15 -15.21 9.38 -4.35
CA CYS A 15 -14.30 8.37 -3.81
C CYS A 15 -13.62 8.92 -2.55
N ASP A 16 -13.79 8.21 -1.44
CA ASP A 16 -13.21 8.54 -0.15
C ASP A 16 -12.19 7.48 0.21
N ILE A 17 -11.00 7.91 0.66
CA ILE A 17 -9.97 6.99 1.15
C ILE A 17 -10.36 6.60 2.58
N LEU A 18 -10.67 5.32 2.76
CA LEU A 18 -11.10 4.75 4.03
C LEU A 18 -9.92 4.34 4.90
N TYR A 19 -8.88 3.80 4.26
CA TYR A 19 -7.66 3.36 4.91
C TYR A 19 -6.50 3.56 3.96
N TYR A 20 -5.35 3.96 4.48
CA TYR A 20 -4.11 3.86 3.72
C TYR A 20 -2.95 3.56 4.65
N ARG A 21 -1.94 2.94 4.05
CA ARG A 21 -0.66 2.68 4.67
C ARG A 21 0.45 2.95 3.68
N ALA A 22 1.38 3.80 4.07
CA ALA A 22 2.63 3.96 3.33
C ALA A 22 3.72 3.11 3.96
N PHE A 23 4.59 2.58 3.11
CA PHE A 23 5.77 1.82 3.50
C PHE A 23 6.99 2.70 3.25
N THR A 24 7.81 2.89 4.29
CA THR A 24 9.04 3.66 4.16
C THR A 24 10.05 2.86 3.34
N CYS A 25 10.52 3.44 2.24
CA CYS A 25 11.61 2.88 1.46
C CYS A 25 12.88 2.86 2.32
N TYR A 26 13.20 1.72 2.94
CA TYR A 26 14.54 1.53 3.49
C TYR A 26 15.48 1.30 2.31
N ASN A 27 16.42 2.22 2.14
CA ASN A 27 17.54 2.00 1.23
C ASN A 27 18.41 0.92 1.88
N SER A 28 18.43 -0.29 1.32
CA SER A 28 19.43 -1.31 1.65
C SER A 28 20.76 -0.89 1.06
N GLY A 29 21.42 0.04 1.74
CA GLY A 29 22.76 0.54 1.43
C GLY A 29 23.51 0.72 2.74
N GLY A 30 23.98 -0.39 3.30
CA GLY A 30 24.68 -0.46 4.57
C GLY A 30 24.65 -1.90 5.07
N ALA A 31 25.66 -2.68 4.69
CA ALA A 31 25.95 -3.94 5.33
C ALA A 31 26.22 -3.65 6.82
N ASP A 32 25.37 -4.16 7.71
CA ASP A 32 25.81 -4.87 8.91
C ASP A 32 24.63 -5.50 9.64
N GLY A 33 24.79 -6.80 9.91
CA GLY A 33 24.23 -7.44 11.09
C GLY A 33 22.72 -7.64 11.14
N PHE A 34 22.30 -8.84 10.73
CA PHE A 34 21.17 -9.54 11.35
C PHE A 34 21.20 -9.36 12.89
N LYS A 35 20.23 -8.64 13.45
CA LYS A 35 19.71 -8.93 14.79
C LYS A 35 18.27 -8.46 14.91
N MET A 36 17.39 -9.45 14.85
CA MET A 36 16.02 -9.40 15.32
C MET A 36 16.04 -8.92 16.79
N ARG A 37 15.44 -7.76 17.06
CA ARG A 37 14.98 -7.42 18.41
C ARG A 37 13.68 -6.63 18.29
N SER A 38 12.61 -7.33 18.67
CA SER A 38 11.38 -6.74 19.20
C SER A 38 11.75 -5.59 20.14
N ASP A 39 11.20 -4.40 19.90
CA ASP A 39 10.69 -3.55 20.97
C ASP A 39 9.85 -2.41 20.38
N TYR A 40 8.58 -2.40 20.77
CA TYR A 40 7.67 -1.29 20.63
C TYR A 40 8.25 -0.07 21.36
N LYS A 41 8.48 1.04 20.63
CA LYS A 41 8.45 2.43 21.13
C LYS A 41 8.68 3.41 19.97
N CYS A 42 7.61 3.83 19.31
CA CYS A 42 7.62 5.16 18.69
C CYS A 42 7.41 6.16 19.84
N LYS A 43 8.51 6.66 20.40
CA LYS A 43 8.48 7.87 21.21
C LYS A 43 8.64 9.07 20.28
N ASP A 44 7.77 10.03 20.51
CA ASP A 44 7.83 11.41 20.05
C ASP A 44 9.24 11.99 20.09
N ASN A 45 9.56 12.85 19.13
CA ASN A 45 10.50 13.98 19.25
C ASN A 45 10.20 14.90 18.04
N ALA A 46 9.42 15.97 18.17
CA ALA A 46 9.71 17.24 18.87
C ALA A 46 11.00 17.91 18.34
N TYR A 47 10.81 19.04 17.66
CA TYR A 47 11.85 19.94 17.14
C TYR A 47 12.66 20.60 18.26
N PHE A 48 13.96 20.83 18.06
CA PHE A 48 14.66 22.01 18.59
C PHE A 48 15.88 22.40 17.72
N PHE A 49 15.95 23.70 17.41
CA PHE A 49 17.11 24.41 16.84
C PHE A 49 18.10 24.79 17.95
N ARG A 50 19.41 24.74 17.67
CA ARG A 50 20.39 25.79 18.07
C ARG A 50 21.74 25.67 17.32
N PRO A 51 22.52 26.77 17.18
CA PRO A 51 23.55 26.92 16.15
C PRO A 51 25.01 26.94 16.65
N ASN A 52 25.91 26.94 15.66
CA ASN A 52 27.33 27.36 15.59
C ASN A 52 28.43 26.55 16.29
N THR A 53 29.44 26.13 15.52
CA THR A 53 30.73 26.84 15.48
C THR A 53 31.60 26.37 14.30
N ASP A 54 32.34 27.33 13.75
CA ASP A 54 33.22 27.26 12.60
C ASP A 54 34.42 26.32 12.80
N GLU A 55 34.79 25.59 11.75
CA GLU A 55 36.21 25.49 11.36
C GLU A 55 36.36 25.09 9.89
N LYS A 56 37.17 25.88 9.19
CA LYS A 56 37.48 25.80 7.76
C LYS A 56 38.66 24.86 7.54
N THR A 57 38.53 23.92 6.60
CA THR A 57 39.61 23.58 5.65
C THR A 57 39.04 22.87 4.42
N SER A 58 39.09 23.59 3.31
CA SER A 58 39.09 23.20 1.89
C SER A 58 40.02 22.01 1.56
N ASP A 59 39.91 21.23 0.50
CA ASP A 59 38.89 20.92 -0.53
C ASP A 59 39.53 19.82 -1.41
N GLN A 60 38.70 19.12 -2.22
CA GLN A 60 39.05 18.30 -3.41
C GLN A 60 39.63 16.88 -3.18
N TYR A 61 39.05 15.75 -3.65
CA TYR A 61 37.88 15.44 -4.49
C TYR A 61 37.30 14.09 -4.04
N SER A 62 36.04 14.07 -3.59
CA SER A 62 35.23 12.85 -3.51
C SER A 62 33.84 13.13 -4.05
N ILE A 63 33.70 13.10 -5.38
CA ILE A 63 32.37 13.08 -6.00
C ILE A 63 31.86 11.65 -5.92
N GLN A 64 31.43 11.26 -4.72
CA GLN A 64 30.49 10.16 -4.55
C GLN A 64 29.16 10.81 -4.24
N SER A 65 28.54 11.32 -5.31
CA SER A 65 27.15 11.79 -5.26
C SER A 65 26.29 10.61 -4.86
N TYR A 66 25.95 10.55 -3.57
CA TYR A 66 24.89 9.69 -3.07
C TYR A 66 23.63 10.07 -3.81
N PHE A 67 23.32 9.33 -4.88
CA PHE A 67 22.05 9.40 -5.59
C PHE A 67 20.98 9.00 -4.57
N ARG A 68 20.43 10.01 -3.88
CA ARG A 68 19.28 9.84 -3.02
C ARG A 68 18.14 9.42 -3.95
N PRO A 69 17.53 8.24 -3.78
CA PRO A 69 16.34 7.90 -4.56
C PRO A 69 15.32 9.03 -4.36
N PRO A 70 14.65 9.51 -5.42
CA PRO A 70 13.66 10.56 -5.30
C PRO A 70 12.63 10.15 -4.24
N ARG A 71 12.44 10.97 -3.20
CA ARG A 71 11.33 10.78 -2.30
C ARG A 71 10.06 11.02 -3.10
N LEU A 72 9.19 10.02 -3.10
CA LEU A 72 7.97 10.02 -3.91
C LEU A 72 6.97 11.10 -3.44
N PHE A 73 7.10 11.51 -2.19
CA PHE A 73 6.44 12.66 -1.56
C PHE A 73 7.39 13.23 -0.49
N GLU A 74 7.43 14.56 -0.38
CA GLU A 74 8.26 15.28 0.60
C GLU A 74 7.43 15.73 1.81
N THR A 75 6.14 15.98 1.61
CA THR A 75 5.23 16.46 2.65
C THR A 75 4.02 15.54 2.80
N SER A 76 3.35 15.62 3.96
CA SER A 76 2.08 14.92 4.19
C SER A 76 0.96 15.41 3.26
N ALA A 77 1.02 16.67 2.82
CA ALA A 77 0.06 17.24 1.87
C ALA A 77 0.22 16.58 0.50
N GLU A 78 1.44 16.52 -0.02
CA GLU A 78 1.72 15.89 -1.33
C GLU A 78 1.33 14.41 -1.35
N LYS A 79 1.57 13.70 -0.24
CA LYS A 79 1.14 12.31 -0.10
C LYS A 79 -0.39 12.19 -0.19
N LYS A 80 -1.12 13.06 0.49
CA LYS A 80 -2.59 13.06 0.47
C LYS A 80 -3.10 13.32 -0.95
N GLU A 81 -2.59 14.36 -1.61
CA GLU A 81 -2.98 14.69 -2.98
C GLU A 81 -2.66 13.54 -3.97
N LEU A 82 -1.53 12.85 -3.80
CA LEU A 82 -1.17 11.68 -4.62
C LEU A 82 -2.19 10.56 -4.47
N LEU A 83 -2.53 10.21 -3.23
CA LEU A 83 -3.47 9.14 -2.96
C LEU A 83 -4.86 9.50 -3.49
N GLU A 84 -5.30 10.75 -3.33
CA GLU A 84 -6.56 11.24 -3.89
C GLU A 84 -6.59 11.18 -5.42
N HIS A 85 -5.48 11.57 -6.07
CA HIS A 85 -5.34 11.47 -7.52
C HIS A 85 -5.41 10.02 -8.02
N ILE A 86 -4.72 9.10 -7.34
CA ILE A 86 -4.79 7.67 -7.66
C ILE A 86 -6.22 7.16 -7.42
N ALA A 87 -6.87 7.59 -6.34
CA ALA A 87 -8.21 7.16 -5.99
C ALA A 87 -9.24 7.52 -7.06
N CYS A 88 -9.20 8.78 -7.52
CA CYS A 88 -10.02 9.27 -8.63
C CYS A 88 -9.79 8.45 -9.91
N LYS A 89 -8.54 8.13 -10.25
CA LYS A 89 -8.23 7.33 -11.45
C LYS A 89 -8.75 5.90 -11.34
N VAL A 90 -8.59 5.26 -10.19
CA VAL A 90 -9.13 3.91 -9.94
C VAL A 90 -10.65 3.93 -10.04
N GLN A 91 -11.33 4.94 -9.46
CA GLN A 91 -12.77 5.12 -9.59
C GLN A 91 -13.22 5.23 -11.06
N MET A 92 -12.50 6.01 -11.87
CA MET A 92 -12.78 6.13 -13.30
C MET A 92 -12.60 4.79 -14.02
N GLN A 93 -11.49 4.08 -13.80
CA GLN A 93 -11.23 2.80 -14.46
C GLN A 93 -12.26 1.74 -14.05
N TYR A 94 -12.61 1.67 -12.77
CA TYR A 94 -13.67 0.79 -12.28
C TYR A 94 -15.01 1.11 -12.96
N SER A 95 -15.40 2.38 -12.97
CA SER A 95 -16.68 2.81 -13.58
C SER A 95 -16.73 2.49 -15.07
N MET A 96 -15.62 2.68 -15.79
CA MET A 96 -15.52 2.30 -17.21
C MET A 96 -15.68 0.80 -17.38
N LYS A 97 -14.94 -0.01 -16.61
CA LYS A 97 -14.99 -1.48 -16.71
C LYS A 97 -16.37 -2.03 -16.37
N VAL A 98 -17.04 -1.51 -15.34
CA VAL A 98 -18.40 -1.93 -14.98
C VAL A 98 -19.41 -1.55 -16.05
N LYS A 99 -19.36 -0.31 -16.58
CA LYS A 99 -20.29 0.15 -17.63
C LYS A 99 -20.12 -0.59 -18.95
N HIS A 100 -18.90 -1.00 -19.29
CA HIS A 100 -18.60 -1.73 -20.52
C HIS A 100 -18.65 -3.26 -20.35
N SER A 101 -18.85 -3.76 -19.13
CA SER A 101 -19.03 -5.19 -18.89
C SER A 101 -20.43 -5.60 -19.35
N LEU A 102 -20.49 -6.46 -20.38
CA LEU A 102 -21.72 -7.09 -20.85
C LEU A 102 -22.17 -8.26 -19.94
N VAL A 103 -21.38 -8.60 -18.93
CA VAL A 103 -21.69 -9.65 -17.97
C VAL A 103 -22.68 -9.09 -16.95
N PRO A 104 -23.91 -9.63 -16.85
CA PRO A 104 -24.81 -9.29 -15.76
C PRO A 104 -24.11 -9.57 -14.44
N THR A 105 -24.15 -8.64 -13.49
CA THR A 105 -23.76 -8.89 -12.09
C THR A 105 -24.64 -10.02 -11.54
N LEU A 106 -24.17 -11.26 -11.72
CA LEU A 106 -24.84 -12.46 -11.26
C LEU A 106 -24.64 -12.59 -9.75
N VAL A 107 -25.76 -12.75 -9.06
CA VAL A 107 -26.01 -13.28 -7.72
C VAL A 107 -25.05 -12.83 -6.59
N PRO A 108 -25.56 -12.19 -5.51
CA PRO A 108 -24.78 -11.62 -4.39
C PRO A 108 -23.83 -12.57 -3.63
N ASN A 109 -23.83 -13.87 -3.92
CA ASN A 109 -23.21 -14.87 -3.06
C ASN A 109 -21.80 -15.31 -3.49
N ASP A 110 -21.30 -14.83 -4.63
CA ASP A 110 -19.97 -15.19 -5.12
C ASP A 110 -19.17 -13.93 -5.49
N TYR A 111 -18.73 -13.19 -4.46
CA TYR A 111 -17.93 -11.95 -4.58
C TYR A 111 -16.64 -12.13 -5.40
N LYS A 112 -16.17 -13.38 -5.57
CA LYS A 112 -15.03 -13.71 -6.43
C LYS A 112 -15.34 -13.49 -7.92
N GLN A 113 -16.59 -13.60 -8.33
CA GLN A 113 -17.01 -13.44 -9.74
C GLN A 113 -17.31 -11.98 -10.11
N SER A 114 -17.51 -11.09 -9.13
CA SER A 114 -17.81 -9.67 -9.33
C SER A 114 -16.60 -8.75 -9.15
N LEU A 115 -15.41 -9.32 -9.00
CA LEU A 115 -14.19 -8.57 -8.69
C LEU A 115 -13.51 -8.06 -9.98
N VAL A 116 -13.53 -6.74 -10.16
CA VAL A 116 -12.92 -6.06 -11.30
C VAL A 116 -11.47 -5.75 -10.98
N LYS A 117 -10.53 -6.27 -11.79
CA LYS A 117 -9.09 -6.04 -11.60
C LYS A 117 -8.54 -5.06 -12.62
N GLY A 118 -7.50 -4.31 -12.29
CA GLY A 118 -6.80 -3.46 -13.24
C GLY A 118 -5.38 -3.11 -12.82
N ILE A 119 -4.59 -2.68 -13.82
CA ILE A 119 -3.23 -2.16 -13.64
C ILE A 119 -3.12 -0.92 -14.51
N PHE A 120 -2.49 0.13 -14.01
CA PHE A 120 -2.03 1.23 -14.85
C PHE A 120 -0.72 1.82 -14.36
N MET A 121 0.02 2.44 -15.27
CA MET A 121 1.24 3.16 -14.93
C MET A 121 0.90 4.63 -14.69
N GLU A 122 1.08 5.12 -13.48
CA GLU A 122 1.04 6.55 -13.21
C GLU A 122 2.36 7.20 -13.64
N ARG A 123 2.26 8.26 -14.43
CA ARG A 123 3.41 8.99 -15.00
C ARG A 123 3.28 10.50 -14.84
N ARG A 124 2.08 11.00 -14.54
CA ARG A 124 1.72 12.42 -14.62
C ARG A 124 1.46 13.04 -13.26
N TRP A 125 1.92 12.40 -12.18
CA TRP A 125 1.75 12.92 -10.83
C TRP A 125 2.47 14.26 -10.63
N LYS A 126 3.78 14.32 -10.95
CA LYS A 126 4.57 15.56 -10.94
C LYS A 126 5.37 15.67 -12.25
N LYS A 127 5.21 16.79 -12.96
CA LYS A 127 5.91 17.03 -14.25
C LYS A 127 7.43 17.03 -14.12
N GLU A 128 7.94 17.37 -12.94
CA GLU A 128 9.37 17.57 -12.67
C GLU A 128 10.12 16.27 -12.35
N ASN A 129 9.41 15.24 -11.90
CA ASN A 129 9.97 13.92 -11.58
C ASN A 129 9.10 12.86 -12.25
N SER A 130 9.51 12.39 -13.42
CA SER A 130 8.85 11.34 -14.22
C SER A 130 8.95 9.95 -13.60
N VAL A 131 8.68 9.84 -12.29
CA VAL A 131 8.64 8.58 -11.56
C VAL A 131 7.44 7.78 -12.04
N GLU A 132 7.72 6.68 -12.73
CA GLU A 132 6.68 5.76 -13.14
C GLU A 132 6.27 4.87 -11.96
N MET A 133 4.99 4.91 -11.61
CA MET A 133 4.43 4.15 -10.49
C MET A 133 3.38 3.17 -11.01
N PRO A 134 3.69 1.87 -11.07
CA PRO A 134 2.68 0.85 -11.31
C PRO A 134 1.63 0.87 -10.20
N ILE A 135 0.38 1.06 -10.59
CA ILE A 135 -0.79 1.00 -9.72
C ILE A 135 -1.53 -0.29 -10.02
N ILE A 136 -1.62 -1.17 -9.03
CA ILE A 136 -2.36 -2.43 -9.10
C ILE A 136 -3.62 -2.25 -8.27
N TRP A 137 -4.79 -2.52 -8.83
CA TRP A 137 -6.04 -2.32 -8.11
C TRP A 137 -7.06 -3.42 -8.38
N GLN A 138 -7.96 -3.58 -7.41
CA GLN A 138 -9.09 -4.49 -7.44
C GLN A 138 -10.31 -3.80 -6.85
N GLY A 139 -11.45 -3.93 -7.51
CA GLY A 139 -12.69 -3.28 -7.11
C GLY A 139 -13.84 -4.27 -7.04
N VAL A 140 -14.68 -4.10 -6.03
CA VAL A 140 -16.01 -4.69 -5.91
C VAL A 140 -17.03 -3.55 -5.83
N PRO A 141 -18.35 -3.81 -5.97
CA PRO A 141 -19.35 -2.80 -5.72
C PRO A 141 -19.15 -2.10 -4.37
N GLY A 142 -18.91 -0.78 -4.40
CA GLY A 142 -18.74 0.06 -3.21
C GLY A 142 -17.31 0.18 -2.67
N LEU A 143 -16.37 -0.71 -3.03
CA LEU A 143 -15.01 -0.72 -2.45
C LEU A 143 -13.89 -0.99 -3.46
N GLY A 144 -12.77 -0.32 -3.28
CA GLY A 144 -11.56 -0.46 -4.08
C GLY A 144 -10.34 -0.67 -3.21
N PHE A 145 -9.48 -1.60 -3.62
CA PHE A 145 -8.21 -1.91 -2.98
C PHE A 145 -7.09 -1.61 -3.96
N VAL A 146 -6.04 -0.92 -3.50
CA VAL A 146 -5.00 -0.40 -4.38
C VAL A 146 -3.62 -0.60 -3.76
N LEU A 147 -2.68 -1.07 -4.58
CA LEU A 147 -1.24 -1.10 -4.31
C LEU A 147 -0.53 -0.11 -5.24
N VAL A 148 0.20 0.81 -4.64
CA VAL A 148 1.14 1.72 -5.32
C VAL A 148 2.50 1.07 -5.27
N CYS A 149 3.03 0.63 -6.40
CA CYS A 149 4.27 -0.14 -6.48
C CYS A 149 5.41 0.67 -7.09
N ASN A 150 6.65 0.28 -6.79
CA ASN A 150 7.81 0.77 -7.54
C ASN A 150 7.86 0.11 -8.93
N LYS A 151 8.45 0.79 -9.93
CA LYS A 151 8.55 0.34 -11.32
C LYS A 151 9.11 -1.08 -11.49
N SER A 152 10.06 -1.47 -10.64
CA SER A 152 10.76 -2.76 -10.69
C SER A 152 9.95 -3.94 -10.16
N GLU A 153 8.78 -3.70 -9.56
CA GLU A 153 8.00 -4.77 -8.93
C GLU A 153 7.29 -5.67 -9.94
N ASN A 154 7.12 -6.92 -9.55
CA ASN A 154 6.36 -7.89 -10.33
C ASN A 154 4.86 -7.65 -10.16
N TYR A 155 4.17 -7.23 -11.23
CA TYR A 155 2.74 -6.92 -11.19
C TYR A 155 1.85 -8.13 -10.93
N VAL A 156 2.24 -9.30 -11.44
CA VAL A 156 1.50 -10.56 -11.22
C VAL A 156 1.56 -10.93 -9.75
N GLN A 157 2.76 -10.82 -9.16
CA GLN A 157 2.93 -11.06 -7.73
C GLN A 157 2.16 -10.03 -6.88
N GLY A 158 2.16 -8.77 -7.27
CA GLY A 158 1.37 -7.73 -6.62
C GLY A 158 -0.13 -8.05 -6.63
N HIS A 159 -0.67 -8.52 -7.75
CA HIS A 159 -2.05 -9.01 -7.82
C HIS A 159 -2.30 -10.20 -6.89
N ASN A 160 -1.41 -11.19 -6.87
CA ASN A 160 -1.57 -12.37 -6.02
C ASN A 160 -1.54 -12.01 -4.52
N VAL A 161 -0.66 -11.10 -4.12
CA VAL A 161 -0.64 -10.58 -2.74
C VAL A 161 -1.92 -9.82 -2.42
N LEU A 162 -2.40 -8.98 -3.34
CA LEU A 162 -3.65 -8.24 -3.17
C LEU A 162 -4.88 -9.17 -3.06
N ASP A 163 -4.92 -10.23 -3.86
CA ASP A 163 -5.97 -11.27 -3.79
C ASP A 163 -6.00 -11.92 -2.40
N VAL A 164 -4.83 -12.28 -1.85
CA VAL A 164 -4.76 -12.87 -0.51
C VAL A 164 -5.16 -11.88 0.56
N ILE A 165 -4.70 -10.63 0.50
CA ILE A 165 -5.08 -9.59 1.48
C ILE A 165 -6.60 -9.42 1.50
N ILE A 166 -7.25 -9.29 0.33
CA ILE A 166 -8.71 -9.12 0.25
C ILE A 166 -9.45 -10.34 0.80
N GLN A 167 -8.97 -11.55 0.51
CA GLN A 167 -9.58 -12.78 1.06
C GLN A 167 -9.51 -12.81 2.60
N GLN A 168 -8.39 -12.37 3.19
CA GLN A 168 -8.26 -12.33 4.65
C GLN A 168 -9.07 -11.20 5.28
N LEU A 169 -9.15 -10.04 4.62
CA LEU A 169 -10.04 -8.96 5.05
C LEU A 169 -11.50 -9.42 5.04
N GLU A 170 -11.92 -10.14 3.99
CA GLU A 170 -13.29 -10.67 3.96
C GLU A 170 -13.51 -11.76 5.01
N LYS A 171 -12.58 -12.71 5.15
CA LYS A 171 -12.67 -13.81 6.12
C LYS A 171 -12.80 -13.31 7.56
N HIS A 172 -12.06 -12.27 7.94
CA HIS A 172 -11.95 -11.83 9.33
C HIS A 172 -12.78 -10.59 9.67
N LEU A 173 -13.06 -9.72 8.69
CA LEU A 173 -13.78 -8.46 8.92
C LEU A 173 -15.12 -8.39 8.19
N GLN A 174 -15.44 -9.40 7.36
CA GLN A 174 -16.59 -9.35 6.44
C GLN A 174 -16.58 -8.04 5.64
N PHE A 175 -15.38 -7.60 5.22
CA PHE A 175 -15.13 -6.25 4.70
C PHE A 175 -16.02 -5.90 3.50
N LEU A 176 -16.36 -6.87 2.66
CA LEU A 176 -17.24 -6.75 1.50
C LEU A 176 -18.72 -6.78 1.89
N THR A 177 -19.08 -7.51 2.94
CA THR A 177 -20.47 -7.66 3.39
C THR A 177 -20.89 -6.51 4.32
N ASN A 178 -20.00 -6.04 5.20
CA ASN A 178 -20.26 -4.98 6.17
C ASN A 178 -19.06 -4.01 6.27
N PRO A 179 -18.90 -3.11 5.27
CA PRO A 179 -17.79 -2.16 5.26
C PRO A 179 -17.82 -1.19 6.45
N ALA A 180 -19.00 -0.86 6.99
CA ALA A 180 -19.11 0.06 8.11
C ALA A 180 -18.49 -0.51 9.40
N LEU A 181 -18.70 -1.80 9.69
CA LEU A 181 -18.04 -2.48 10.81
C LEU A 181 -16.56 -2.70 10.55
N ALA A 182 -16.17 -2.97 9.30
CA ALA A 182 -14.78 -3.26 9.01
C ALA A 182 -13.85 -2.04 9.21
N LEU A 183 -14.39 -0.82 9.08
CA LEU A 183 -13.68 0.42 9.36
C LEU A 183 -13.52 0.75 10.83
N THR A 184 -14.30 0.14 11.73
CA THR A 184 -14.09 0.33 13.17
C THR A 184 -12.87 -0.46 13.68
N ILE A 185 -12.33 -1.37 12.86
CA ILE A 185 -11.22 -2.27 13.23
C ILE A 185 -9.97 -2.00 12.38
N VAL A 186 -9.58 -0.73 12.30
CA VAL A 186 -8.35 -0.27 11.61
C VAL A 186 -7.11 -1.05 12.06
N GLU A 187 -7.05 -1.43 13.34
CA GLU A 187 -5.95 -2.24 13.89
C GLU A 187 -5.85 -3.61 13.21
N THR A 188 -6.97 -4.30 13.00
CA THR A 188 -6.99 -5.62 12.36
C THR A 188 -6.67 -5.51 10.88
N VAL A 189 -7.16 -4.47 10.19
CA VAL A 189 -6.74 -4.17 8.81
C VAL A 189 -5.22 -4.00 8.75
N ALA A 190 -4.65 -3.19 9.65
CA ALA A 190 -3.21 -2.96 9.70
C ALA A 190 -2.41 -4.23 10.01
N LEU A 191 -2.94 -5.12 10.86
CA LEU A 191 -2.34 -6.40 11.22
C LEU A 191 -2.32 -7.36 10.02
N ILE A 192 -3.45 -7.50 9.31
CA ILE A 192 -3.54 -8.31 8.09
C ILE A 192 -2.56 -7.79 7.03
N VAL A 193 -2.56 -6.48 6.77
CA VAL A 193 -1.65 -5.84 5.81
C VAL A 193 -0.19 -6.05 6.20
N ASN A 194 0.16 -5.95 7.50
CA ASN A 194 1.51 -6.23 7.99
C ASN A 194 1.95 -7.67 7.75
N GLN A 195 1.05 -8.62 7.97
CA GLN A 195 1.33 -10.04 7.87
C GLN A 195 1.64 -10.41 6.42
N PHE A 196 0.85 -9.93 5.46
CA PHE A 196 0.97 -10.33 4.05
C PHE A 196 1.78 -9.38 3.18
N LEU A 197 2.06 -8.17 3.67
CA LEU A 197 2.88 -7.16 2.99
C LEU A 197 3.86 -6.50 3.98
N PRO A 198 4.79 -7.27 4.58
CA PRO A 198 5.69 -6.77 5.60
C PRO A 198 6.62 -5.72 5.01
N GLY A 199 6.57 -4.50 5.55
CA GLY A 199 7.40 -3.38 5.08
C GLY A 199 7.21 -3.02 3.60
N GLY A 200 6.11 -3.43 2.96
CA GLY A 200 5.87 -3.20 1.54
C GLY A 200 6.54 -4.24 0.62
N GLN A 201 7.08 -5.34 1.16
CA GLN A 201 7.70 -6.38 0.34
C GLN A 201 6.65 -7.33 -0.23
N LEU A 202 6.66 -7.53 -1.55
CA LEU A 202 5.83 -8.53 -2.19
C LEU A 202 6.38 -9.92 -1.88
N LEU A 203 5.67 -10.67 -1.04
CA LEU A 203 6.02 -12.04 -0.70
C LEU A 203 5.62 -13.00 -1.82
N PHE A 204 6.36 -14.09 -2.02
CA PHE A 204 5.95 -15.14 -2.93
C PHE A 204 4.91 -16.03 -2.25
N MET A 205 3.66 -15.89 -2.66
CA MET A 205 2.51 -16.50 -2.00
C MET A 205 2.24 -17.90 -2.55
N ASN A 206 3.04 -18.90 -2.13
CA ASN A 206 2.68 -20.31 -2.31
C ASN A 206 1.62 -20.72 -1.28
N SER A 207 0.73 -21.66 -1.63
CA SER A 207 -0.31 -22.21 -0.74
C SER A 207 0.20 -22.66 0.63
N ARG A 208 1.43 -23.22 0.72
CA ARG A 208 2.04 -23.58 2.01
C ARG A 208 2.34 -22.36 2.88
N PHE A 209 2.90 -21.30 2.29
CA PHE A 209 3.21 -20.06 3.01
C PHE A 209 1.93 -19.34 3.40
N VAL A 210 0.95 -19.22 2.50
CA VAL A 210 -0.35 -18.60 2.82
C VAL A 210 -0.95 -19.25 4.06
N ARG A 211 -1.05 -20.59 4.10
CA ARG A 211 -1.58 -21.32 5.26
C ARG A 211 -0.80 -21.09 6.56
N GLN A 212 0.52 -20.96 6.48
CA GLN A 212 1.34 -20.65 7.66
C GLN A 212 1.06 -19.24 8.18
N PHE A 213 0.98 -18.26 7.28
CA PHE A 213 0.68 -16.87 7.63
C PHE A 213 -0.76 -16.73 8.16
N GLU A 214 -1.72 -17.49 7.64
CA GLU A 214 -3.09 -17.57 8.17
C GLU A 214 -3.11 -18.07 9.61
N LYS A 215 -2.39 -19.15 9.93
CA LYS A 215 -2.30 -19.66 11.30
C LYS A 215 -1.66 -18.65 12.27
N GLN A 216 -0.61 -17.96 11.82
CA GLN A 216 0.02 -16.89 12.60
C GLN A 216 -0.95 -15.72 12.81
N LEU A 217 -1.66 -15.32 11.76
CA LEU A 217 -2.69 -14.28 11.83
C LEU A 217 -3.76 -14.63 12.86
N GLU A 218 -4.31 -15.84 12.79
CA GLU A 218 -5.32 -16.32 13.74
C GLU A 218 -4.80 -16.27 15.18
N SER A 219 -3.55 -16.72 15.41
CA SER A 219 -2.95 -16.62 16.74
C SER A 219 -2.84 -15.18 17.26
N HIS A 220 -2.52 -14.22 16.38
CA HIS A 220 -2.42 -12.81 16.76
C HIS A 220 -3.80 -12.16 17.00
N LEU A 221 -4.84 -12.60 16.28
CA LEU A 221 -6.20 -12.08 16.43
C LEU A 221 -6.88 -12.59 17.70
N PHE A 222 -6.69 -13.86 18.05
CA PHE A 222 -7.33 -14.50 19.21
C PHE A 222 -6.51 -14.45 20.51
N SER A 223 -5.31 -13.86 20.47
CA SER A 223 -4.47 -13.64 21.66
C SER A 223 -4.76 -12.29 22.36
N LYS A 224 -5.67 -11.46 21.82
CA LYS A 224 -6.20 -10.26 22.48
C LYS A 224 -7.49 -10.59 23.21
#